data_AF-A0A7S3S5P8-F1
#
_entry.id   AF-A0A7S3S5P8-F1
#
_cell.length_a   1.000
_cell.length_b   1.000
_cell.length_c   1.000
_cell.angle_alpha   90.00
_cell.angle_beta   90.00
_cell.angle_gamma   90.00
#
_symmetry.space_group_name_H-M   'P 1'
#
loop_
_entity.id
_entity.type
_entity.pdbx_description
1 polymer ?
#
loop_
_entity_poly.entity_id
_entity_poly.type
_entity_poly.pdbx_seq_one_letter_code
_entity_poly.pdbx_strand_id
1 'polypeptide(L)'
;VVDTAGGLVVETCSGITALVLCFFVGPRTKEGDEADPARAILHIIGGALLWVGWLAFNGGSAYTTGARASMTMLNTFLAGSAGSLGWFITAAMCDMGLQHVNSTFHLVGGAISGLVAATPSSGYVSPL
;
A
#
# COMPACT_ATOMS: atom_id res chain seq x y z
N VAL A 1 -12.36 -14.56 -13.30
CA VAL A 1 -11.86 -13.55 -12.35
C VAL A 1 -10.39 -13.83 -12.12
N VAL A 2 -9.53 -12.81 -12.25
CA VAL A 2 -8.08 -12.94 -12.07
C VAL A 2 -7.72 -12.24 -10.76
N ASP A 3 -7.20 -13.01 -9.81
CA ASP A 3 -6.74 -12.51 -8.53
C ASP A 3 -5.54 -13.34 -8.08
N THR A 4 -4.33 -12.76 -8.15
CA THR A 4 -3.08 -13.48 -7.88
C THR A 4 -2.93 -13.81 -6.40
N ALA A 5 -3.06 -12.81 -5.54
CA ALA A 5 -2.75 -12.92 -4.12
C ALA A 5 -3.89 -12.50 -3.19
N GLY A 6 -5.06 -12.13 -3.73
CA GLY A 6 -6.24 -11.79 -2.92
C GLY A 6 -6.59 -10.30 -2.91
N GLY A 7 -6.45 -9.58 -4.02
CA GLY A 7 -6.90 -8.19 -4.14
C GLY A 7 -8.40 -8.03 -3.88
N LEU A 8 -9.20 -9.04 -4.26
CA LEU A 8 -10.63 -9.05 -3.93
C LEU A 8 -10.85 -9.53 -2.49
N VAL A 9 -10.26 -10.67 -2.14
CA VAL A 9 -10.55 -11.39 -0.89
C VAL A 9 -10.00 -10.69 0.36
N VAL A 10 -8.85 -10.01 0.24
CA VAL A 10 -8.18 -9.32 1.35
C VAL A 10 -8.44 -7.83 1.27
N GLU A 11 -7.97 -7.17 0.21
CA GLU A 11 -7.93 -5.71 0.16
C GLU A 11 -9.32 -5.10 -0.04
N THR A 12 -10.09 -5.61 -1.00
CA THR A 12 -11.43 -5.09 -1.27
C THR A 12 -12.38 -5.42 -0.12
N CYS A 13 -12.39 -6.68 0.35
CA CYS A 13 -13.26 -7.07 1.46
C CYS A 13 -12.96 -6.29 2.75
N SER A 14 -11.69 -6.15 3.14
CA SER A 14 -11.32 -5.39 4.34
C SER A 14 -11.60 -3.90 4.17
N GLY A 15 -11.33 -3.31 3.00
CA GLY A 15 -11.59 -1.91 2.70
C GLY A 15 -13.08 -1.55 2.75
N ILE A 16 -13.94 -2.36 2.12
CA ILE A 16 -15.40 -2.16 2.19
C ILE A 16 -15.91 -2.34 3.62
N THR A 17 -15.41 -3.35 4.35
CA THR A 17 -15.77 -3.56 5.75
C THR A 17 -15.39 -2.35 6.60
N ALA A 18 -14.17 -1.83 6.44
CA ALA A 18 -13.70 -0.64 7.14
C ALA A 18 -14.56 0.59 6.81
N LEU A 19 -14.92 0.80 5.54
CA LEU A 19 -15.79 1.89 5.13
C LEU A 19 -17.18 1.80 5.78
N VAL A 20 -17.79 0.61 5.76
CA VAL A 20 -19.08 0.36 6.41
C VAL A 20 -18.98 0.65 7.91
N LEU A 21 -17.94 0.14 8.59
CA LEU A 21 -17.74 0.40 10.01
C LEU A 21 -17.55 1.90 10.31
N CYS A 22 -16.83 2.64 9.47
CA CYS A 22 -16.68 4.09 9.63
C CYS A 22 -18.02 4.82 9.60
N PHE A 23 -18.98 4.39 8.75
CA PHE A 23 -20.32 4.98 8.71
C PHE A 23 -21.15 4.69 9.96
N PHE A 24 -21.09 3.46 10.48
CA PHE A 24 -21.93 3.06 11.62
C PHE A 24 -21.34 3.44 12.98
N VAL A 25 -20.02 3.37 13.15
CA VAL A 25 -19.34 3.68 14.42
C VAL A 25 -19.11 5.19 14.57
N GLY A 26 -18.86 5.90 13.48
CA GLY A 26 -18.59 7.33 13.47
C GLY A 26 -17.17 7.71 13.93
N PRO A 27 -16.78 8.98 13.74
CA PRO A 27 -15.44 9.47 14.08
C PRO A 27 -15.25 9.58 15.60
N ARG A 28 -14.04 9.30 16.07
CA ARG A 28 -13.63 9.67 17.43
C ARG A 28 -13.29 11.17 17.45
N THR A 29 -13.87 11.93 18.36
CA THR A 29 -13.45 13.30 18.66
C THR A 29 -12.03 13.28 19.22
N LYS A 30 -11.07 13.81 18.47
CA LYS A 30 -9.70 14.04 18.94
C LYS A 30 -9.58 15.49 19.40
N GLU A 31 -9.36 15.70 20.70
CA GLU A 31 -8.71 16.92 21.18
C GLU A 31 -7.19 16.74 21.06
N GLY A 32 -6.52 17.62 20.32
CA GLY A 32 -5.05 17.72 20.26
C GLY A 32 -4.34 16.56 19.57
N ASP A 33 -4.26 16.57 18.23
CA ASP A 33 -3.35 15.68 17.48
C ASP A 33 -2.07 16.48 17.17
N GLU A 34 -1.18 16.60 18.14
CA GLU A 34 0.16 17.13 17.90
C GLU A 34 1.01 16.09 17.14
N ALA A 35 1.83 16.57 16.23
CA ALA A 35 2.75 15.73 15.47
C ALA A 35 3.82 15.13 16.40
N ASP A 36 3.71 13.84 16.69
CA ASP A 36 4.65 13.08 17.53
C ASP A 36 5.67 12.32 16.65
N PRO A 37 6.98 12.67 16.73
CA PRO A 37 8.03 11.98 15.98
C PRO A 37 8.08 10.46 16.22
N ALA A 38 7.73 9.98 17.42
CA ALA A 38 7.74 8.55 17.72
C ALA A 38 6.67 7.79 16.90
N ARG A 39 5.50 8.40 16.69
CA ARG A 39 4.43 7.83 15.84
C ARG A 39 4.85 7.77 14.38
N ALA A 40 5.58 8.79 13.90
CA ALA A 40 6.10 8.81 12.53
C ALA A 40 7.11 7.67 12.28
N ILE A 41 7.99 7.39 13.25
CA ILE A 41 8.93 6.26 13.18
C ILE A 41 8.18 4.92 13.15
N LEU A 42 7.20 4.73 14.04
CA LEU A 42 6.37 3.51 14.05
C LEU A 42 5.63 3.31 12.73
N HIS A 43 5.15 4.38 12.11
CA HIS A 43 4.51 4.32 10.80
C HIS A 43 5.46 3.81 9.71
N ILE A 44 6.70 4.31 9.68
CA ILE A 44 7.73 3.84 8.72
C ILE A 44 8.07 2.36 8.98
N ILE A 45 8.27 1.97 10.25
CA ILE A 45 8.58 0.57 10.60
C ILE A 45 7.44 -0.35 10.16
N GLY A 46 6.20 0.02 10.45
CA GLY A 46 5.02 -0.72 10.01
C GLY A 46 4.94 -0.84 8.48
N GLY A 47 5.17 0.27 7.76
CA GLY A 47 5.24 0.28 6.30
C GLY A 47 6.33 -0.63 5.73
N ALA A 48 7.53 -0.62 6.34
CA ALA A 48 8.65 -1.47 5.92
C ALA A 48 8.36 -2.95 6.15
N LEU A 49 7.79 -3.31 7.31
CA LEU A 49 7.36 -4.68 7.61
C LEU A 49 6.28 -5.15 6.64
N LEU A 50 5.29 -4.30 6.34
CA LEU A 50 4.27 -4.59 5.34
C LEU A 50 4.89 -4.80 3.96
N TRP A 51 5.82 -3.96 3.53
CA TRP A 51 6.45 -4.10 2.22
C TRP A 51 7.20 -5.42 2.08
N VAL A 52 8.08 -5.74 3.03
CA VAL A 52 8.85 -7.01 3.01
C VAL A 52 7.89 -8.19 3.06
N GLY A 53 6.87 -8.13 3.93
CA GLY A 53 5.81 -9.14 3.99
C GLY A 53 5.05 -9.28 2.67
N TRP A 54 4.78 -8.18 1.97
CA TRP A 54 4.02 -8.17 0.72
C TRP A 54 4.75 -8.88 -0.42
N LEU A 55 6.08 -8.77 -0.47
CA LEU A 55 6.90 -9.50 -1.45
C LEU A 55 6.72 -11.01 -1.27
N ALA A 56 6.71 -11.49 -0.02
CA ALA A 56 6.45 -12.89 0.28
C ALA A 56 4.98 -13.27 0.05
N PHE A 57 4.03 -12.39 0.38
CA PHE A 57 2.59 -12.61 0.18
C PHE A 57 2.24 -12.80 -1.30
N ASN A 58 2.66 -11.85 -2.15
CA ASN A 58 2.42 -11.91 -3.59
C ASN A 58 3.28 -13.01 -4.22
N GLY A 59 4.58 -13.06 -3.93
CA GLY A 59 5.49 -14.05 -4.50
C GLY A 59 5.11 -15.50 -4.15
N GLY A 60 4.73 -15.73 -2.89
CA GLY A 60 4.29 -17.03 -2.39
C GLY A 60 2.97 -17.51 -2.97
N SER A 61 2.10 -16.58 -3.40
CA SER A 61 0.84 -16.89 -4.09
C SER A 61 1.06 -17.50 -5.49
N ALA A 62 2.30 -17.56 -5.98
CA ALA A 62 2.66 -18.31 -7.18
C ALA A 62 2.75 -19.83 -6.93
N TYR A 63 2.82 -20.29 -5.67
CA TYR A 63 2.94 -21.70 -5.24
C TYR A 63 4.12 -22.47 -5.88
N THR A 64 5.13 -21.74 -6.37
CA THR A 64 6.32 -22.28 -7.03
C THR A 64 7.51 -21.36 -6.75
N THR A 65 8.72 -21.83 -7.04
CA THR A 65 9.95 -21.03 -6.95
C THR A 65 10.49 -20.60 -8.32
N GLY A 66 9.63 -20.60 -9.35
CA GLY A 66 10.02 -20.33 -10.74
C GLY A 66 9.83 -18.89 -11.20
N ALA A 67 9.95 -18.68 -12.52
CA ALA A 67 9.85 -17.36 -13.15
C ALA A 67 8.58 -16.57 -12.76
N ARG A 68 7.46 -17.26 -12.53
CA ARG A 68 6.21 -16.62 -12.10
C ARG A 68 6.33 -15.98 -10.72
N ALA A 69 6.97 -16.65 -9.76
CA ALA A 69 7.19 -16.09 -8.42
C ALA A 69 8.10 -14.86 -8.50
N SER A 70 9.20 -14.94 -9.24
CA SER A 70 10.13 -13.83 -9.44
C SER A 70 9.47 -12.63 -10.12
N MET A 71 8.68 -12.86 -11.17
CA MET A 71 7.90 -11.81 -11.85
C MET A 71 6.92 -11.15 -10.87
N THR A 72 6.23 -11.96 -10.07
CA THR A 72 5.25 -11.49 -9.10
C THR A 72 5.90 -10.60 -8.03
N MET A 73 7.06 -10.99 -7.52
CA MET A 73 7.84 -10.20 -6.57
C MET A 73 8.35 -8.89 -7.21
N LEU A 74 8.85 -8.95 -8.46
CA LEU A 74 9.33 -7.78 -9.18
C LEU A 74 8.20 -6.76 -9.41
N ASN A 75 7.05 -7.21 -9.92
CA ASN A 75 5.87 -6.37 -10.10
C ASN A 75 5.42 -5.73 -8.78
N THR A 76 5.45 -6.49 -7.69
CA THR A 76 5.09 -5.98 -6.35
C THR A 76 6.05 -4.87 -5.92
N PHE A 77 7.36 -5.06 -6.08
CA PHE A 77 8.37 -4.06 -5.74
C PHE A 77 8.23 -2.78 -6.58
N LEU A 78 8.06 -2.94 -7.90
CA LEU A 78 7.89 -1.82 -8.83
C LEU A 78 6.60 -1.06 -8.55
N ALA A 79 5.50 -1.77 -8.29
CA ALA A 79 4.22 -1.14 -8.00
C ALA A 79 4.24 -0.35 -6.67
N GLY A 80 4.84 -0.90 -5.61
CA GLY A 80 5.04 -0.15 -4.36
C GLY A 80 5.87 1.12 -4.57
N SER A 81 6.95 1.01 -5.34
CA SER A 81 7.81 2.16 -5.68
C SER A 81 7.06 3.22 -6.50
N ALA A 82 6.32 2.77 -7.53
CA ALA A 82 5.54 3.64 -8.40
C ALA A 82 4.36 4.28 -7.65
N GLY A 83 3.71 3.56 -6.74
CA GLY A 83 2.64 4.09 -5.90
C GLY A 83 3.14 5.19 -4.97
N SER A 84 4.31 4.98 -4.35
CA SER A 84 4.96 6.01 -3.53
C SER A 84 5.27 7.25 -4.36
N LEU A 85 5.98 7.10 -5.49
CA LEU A 85 6.32 8.23 -6.37
C LEU A 85 5.08 8.93 -6.92
N GLY A 86 4.07 8.16 -7.34
CA GLY A 86 2.80 8.67 -7.82
C GLY A 86 2.11 9.53 -6.78
N TRP A 87 2.07 9.07 -5.52
CA TRP A 87 1.49 9.87 -4.43
C TRP A 87 2.24 11.18 -4.22
N PHE A 88 3.58 11.16 -4.21
CA PHE A 88 4.38 12.38 -4.09
C PHE A 88 4.08 13.38 -5.22
N ILE A 89 4.03 12.89 -6.47
CA ILE A 89 3.75 13.72 -7.64
C ILE A 89 2.33 14.29 -7.53
N THR A 90 1.33 13.46 -7.25
CA THR A 90 -0.06 13.91 -7.12
C THR A 90 -0.23 14.91 -5.98
N ALA A 91 0.36 14.66 -4.82
CA ALA A 91 0.31 15.59 -3.69
C ALA A 91 1.01 16.93 -4.01
N ALA A 92 2.13 16.91 -4.73
CA ALA A 92 2.79 18.13 -5.20
C ALA A 92 1.93 18.91 -6.22
N MET A 93 1.17 18.22 -7.07
CA MET A 93 0.29 18.85 -8.08
C MET A 93 -1.03 19.39 -7.50
N CYS A 94 -1.58 18.75 -6.46
CA CYS A 94 -2.89 19.09 -5.89
C CYS A 94 -2.84 20.22 -4.84
N ASP A 95 -1.91 21.17 -4.96
CA ASP A 95 -1.74 22.32 -4.03
C ASP A 95 -1.56 21.96 -2.55
N MET A 96 -1.21 20.71 -2.22
CA MET A 96 -0.78 20.37 -0.87
C MET A 96 0.58 21.00 -0.54
N GLY A 97 1.34 21.46 -1.55
CA GLY A 97 2.61 22.17 -1.40
C GLY A 97 3.75 21.29 -0.87
N LEU A 98 5.00 21.59 -1.27
CA LEU A 98 6.21 20.83 -0.90
C LEU A 98 6.37 20.57 0.62
N GLN A 99 5.75 21.42 1.44
CA GLN A 99 5.79 21.37 2.89
C GLN A 99 4.99 20.20 3.48
N HIS A 100 3.87 19.83 2.85
CA HIS A 100 3.04 18.72 3.31
C HIS A 100 3.45 17.39 2.68
N VAL A 101 4.04 17.41 1.48
CA VAL A 101 4.45 16.21 0.72
C VAL A 101 5.52 15.39 1.46
N ASN A 102 6.36 16.01 2.28
CA ASN A 102 7.44 15.32 3.02
C ASN A 102 6.95 14.51 4.24
N SER A 103 5.64 14.38 4.45
CA SER A 103 5.10 13.54 5.52
C SER A 103 5.36 12.06 5.26
N THR A 104 5.72 11.33 6.32
CA THR A 104 5.86 9.85 6.29
C THR A 104 4.59 9.17 5.78
N PHE A 105 3.44 9.82 5.96
CA PHE A 105 2.15 9.37 5.43
C PHE A 105 2.13 9.27 3.90
N HIS A 106 2.70 10.22 3.17
CA HIS A 106 2.67 10.19 1.71
C HIS A 106 3.56 9.09 1.15
N LEU A 107 4.76 8.91 1.72
CA LEU A 107 5.69 7.84 1.36
C LEU A 107 5.08 6.45 1.63
N VAL A 108 4.67 6.20 2.88
CA VAL A 108 4.17 4.88 3.30
C VAL A 108 2.79 4.61 2.70
N GLY A 109 1.88 5.59 2.70
CA GLY A 109 0.54 5.46 2.14
C GLY A 109 0.56 5.22 0.63
N GLY A 110 1.40 5.96 -0.10
CA GLY A 110 1.59 5.75 -1.54
C GLY A 110 2.17 4.37 -1.85
N ALA A 111 3.17 3.94 -1.07
CA ALA A 111 3.74 2.59 -1.20
C ALA A 111 2.68 1.51 -1.00
N ILE A 112 1.92 1.57 0.10
CA ILE A 112 0.85 0.60 0.39
C ILE A 112 -0.21 0.61 -0.71
N SER A 113 -0.60 1.78 -1.22
CA SER A 113 -1.54 1.87 -2.34
C SER A 113 -1.05 1.13 -3.58
N GLY A 114 0.25 1.22 -3.89
CA GLY A 114 0.85 0.49 -5.00
C GLY A 114 0.88 -1.02 -4.77
N LEU A 115 1.23 -1.45 -3.55
CA LEU A 115 1.24 -2.86 -3.16
C LEU A 115 -0.16 -3.49 -3.25
N VAL A 116 -1.18 -2.80 -2.73
CA VAL A 116 -2.60 -3.19 -2.83
C VAL A 116 -3.00 -3.35 -4.30
N ALA A 117 -2.70 -2.36 -5.15
CA ALA A 117 -3.04 -2.40 -6.57
C ALA A 117 -2.37 -3.55 -7.34
N ALA A 118 -1.16 -3.95 -6.94
CA ALA A 118 -0.45 -5.08 -7.55
C ALA A 118 -1.02 -6.44 -7.13
N THR A 119 -1.61 -6.56 -5.94
CA THR A 119 -2.05 -7.83 -5.34
C THR A 119 -2.89 -8.73 -6.27
N PRO A 120 -3.89 -8.23 -7.04
CA PRO A 120 -4.61 -9.09 -7.97
C PRO A 120 -3.85 -9.39 -9.27
N SER A 121 -2.95 -8.51 -9.71
CA SER A 121 -2.42 -8.46 -11.08
C SER A 121 -0.94 -8.89 -11.21
N SER A 122 -0.20 -8.93 -10.11
CA SER A 122 1.25 -9.10 -10.06
C SER A 122 1.75 -10.38 -10.73
N GLY A 123 0.95 -11.44 -10.77
CA GLY A 123 1.32 -12.71 -11.42
C GLY A 123 0.88 -12.85 -12.87
N TYR A 124 0.31 -11.81 -13.47
CA TYR A 124 -0.30 -11.85 -14.82
C TYR A 124 0.09 -10.66 -15.72
N VAL A 125 0.70 -9.61 -15.17
CA VAL A 125 1.14 -8.43 -15.94
C VAL A 125 2.65 -8.49 -16.17
N SER A 126 3.08 -8.09 -17.37
CA SER A 126 4.51 -7.95 -17.65
C SER A 126 5.10 -6.77 -16.86
N PRO A 127 6.29 -6.90 -16.27
CA PRO A 127 6.98 -5.79 -15.60
C PRO A 127 7.45 -4.68 -16.56
N LEU A 128 7.39 -4.92 -17.88
CA LEU A 128 7.72 -4.01 -18.97
C LEU A 128 6.64 -4.04 -20.05
#